data_AF-A0A387BKM0-F1
#
_entry.id   AF-A0A387BKM0-F1
#
_cell.length_a   1.000
_cell.length_b   1.000
_cell.length_c   1.000
_cell.angle_alpha   90.00
_cell.angle_beta   90.00
_cell.angle_gamma   90.00
#
_symmetry.space_group_name_H-M   'P 1'
#
loop_
_entity.id
_entity.type
_entity.pdbx_description
1 polymer ?
#
loop_
_entity_poly.entity_id
_entity_poly.type
_entity_poly.pdbx_seq_one_letter_code
_entity_poly.pdbx_strand_id
1 'polypeptide(L)' 'MTTARVDYGHLPGYEWWRTQQLARGSGWTRQQVIEYENDPDHYQIESPSSNRSHLFEMPR' A
#
# COMPACT_ATOMS: atom_id res chain seq x y z
N MET A 1 21.61 -15.56 13.05
CA MET A 1 20.18 -15.24 13.09
C MET A 1 19.81 -14.68 11.73
N THR A 2 19.09 -15.44 10.92
CA THR A 2 18.71 -15.02 9.56
C THR A 2 17.49 -14.11 9.72
N THR A 3 17.66 -12.80 9.55
CA THR A 3 16.56 -11.84 9.55
C THR A 3 15.62 -12.24 8.41
N ALA A 4 14.45 -12.79 8.73
CA ALA A 4 13.43 -13.02 7.73
C ALA A 4 13.10 -11.66 7.12
N ARG A 5 13.41 -11.50 5.83
CA ARG A 5 13.02 -10.31 5.08
C ARG A 5 11.51 -10.36 4.98
N VAL A 6 10.83 -9.50 5.71
CA VAL A 6 9.40 -9.25 5.57
C VAL A 6 9.23 -8.10 4.59
N ASP A 7 8.23 -8.20 3.73
CA ASP A 7 7.83 -7.07 2.91
C ASP A 7 6.53 -6.46 3.48
N TYR A 8 6.28 -5.20 3.20
CA TYR A 8 5.03 -4.52 3.58
C TYR A 8 4.19 -4.29 2.33
N GLY A 9 2.95 -4.78 2.35
CA GLY A 9 1.96 -4.57 1.30
C GLY A 9 0.78 -3.75 1.83
N HIS A 10 0.06 -3.06 0.94
CA HIS A 10 -1.16 -2.33 1.34
C HIS A 10 -2.25 -3.31 1.77
N LEU A 11 -3.00 -2.94 2.82
CA LEU A 11 -4.24 -3.61 3.16
C LEU A 11 -5.28 -3.42 2.03
N PRO A 12 -6.19 -4.37 1.82
CA PRO A 12 -7.30 -4.20 0.87
C PRO A 12 -8.09 -2.92 1.17
N GLY A 13 -8.25 -2.05 0.17
CA GLY A 13 -8.88 -0.73 0.32
C GLY A 13 -7.88 0.43 0.38
N TYR A 14 -6.59 0.16 0.59
CA TYR A 14 -5.51 1.15 0.66
C TYR A 14 -4.51 1.04 -0.50
N GLU A 15 -4.88 0.33 -1.57
CA GLU A 15 -4.01 0.15 -2.72
C GLU A 15 -3.65 1.51 -3.34
N TRP A 16 -2.39 1.67 -3.77
CA TRP A 16 -1.89 2.92 -4.37
C TRP A 16 -2.79 3.52 -5.46
N TRP A 17 -3.42 2.69 -6.30
CA TRP A 17 -4.31 3.18 -7.35
C TRP A 17 -5.59 3.85 -6.80
N ARG A 18 -6.09 3.41 -5.63
CA ARG A 18 -7.20 4.06 -4.94
C ARG A 18 -6.77 5.40 -4.37
N THR A 19 -5.61 5.47 -3.71
CA THR A 19 -5.06 6.73 -3.21
C THR A 19 -4.88 7.73 -4.34
N GLN A 20 -4.37 7.31 -5.49
CA GLN A 20 -4.25 8.19 -6.65
C GLN A 20 -5.59 8.75 -7.13
N GLN A 21 -6.64 7.94 -7.13
CA GLN A 21 -7.98 8.42 -7.50
C GLN A 21 -8.56 9.37 -6.45
N LEU A 22 -8.44 9.03 -5.17
CA LEU A 22 -8.88 9.87 -4.06
C LEU A 22 -8.17 11.22 -4.07
N ALA A 23 -6.85 11.23 -4.24
CA ALA A 23 -6.01 12.42 -4.28
C ALA A 23 -6.37 13.33 -5.45
N ARG A 24 -6.58 12.76 -6.65
CA ARG A 24 -7.00 13.52 -7.84
C ARG A 24 -8.42 14.07 -7.69
N GLY A 25 -9.35 13.26 -7.19
CA GLY A 25 -10.75 13.66 -7.00
C GLY A 25 -10.93 14.70 -5.90
N SER A 26 -10.06 14.70 -4.90
CA SER A 26 -10.14 15.61 -3.73
C SER A 26 -9.15 16.77 -3.78
N GLY A 27 -8.37 16.89 -4.87
CA GLY A 27 -7.38 17.97 -5.02
C GLY A 27 -6.25 17.94 -3.99
N TRP A 28 -5.83 16.75 -3.55
CA TRP A 28 -4.78 16.62 -2.55
C TRP A 28 -3.45 17.21 -3.02
N THR A 29 -2.76 17.84 -2.08
CA THR A 29 -1.37 18.21 -2.24
C THR A 29 -0.47 16.98 -2.20
N ARG A 30 0.76 17.12 -2.72
CA ARG A 30 1.78 16.08 -2.62
C ARG A 30 2.04 15.67 -1.17
N GLN A 31 2.02 16.62 -0.24
CA GLN A 31 2.25 16.34 1.18
C GLN A 31 1.17 15.44 1.77
N GLN A 32 -0.11 15.71 1.47
CA GLN A 32 -1.22 14.88 1.93
C GLN A 32 -1.15 13.45 1.39
N VAL A 33 -0.72 13.28 0.13
CA VAL A 33 -0.47 11.94 -0.43
C VAL A 33 0.66 11.24 0.32
N ILE A 34 1.75 11.94 0.62
CA ILE A 34 2.88 11.39 1.38
C ILE A 34 2.45 11.00 2.79
N GLU A 35 1.69 11.86 3.48
CA GLU A 35 1.19 11.59 4.83
C GLU A 35 0.27 10.37 4.84
N TYR A 36 -0.66 10.28 3.89
CA TYR A 36 -1.58 9.14 3.77
C TYR A 36 -0.85 7.83 3.44
N GLU A 37 0.11 7.85 2.51
CA GLU A 37 0.87 6.66 2.13
C GLU A 37 1.90 6.23 3.18
N ASN A 38 2.26 7.08 4.14
CA ASN A 38 3.17 6.70 5.22
C ASN A 38 2.45 6.34 6.52
N ASP A 39 1.12 6.25 6.50
CA ASP A 39 0.36 5.74 7.64
C ASP A 39 0.59 4.22 7.77
N PRO A 40 1.22 3.74 8.86
CA PRO A 40 1.51 2.32 9.05
C PRO A 40 0.24 1.46 9.14
N ASP A 41 -0.91 2.03 9.51
CA ASP A 41 -2.18 1.30 9.62
C ASP A 41 -2.73 0.89 8.25
N HIS A 42 -2.17 1.41 7.16
CA HIS A 42 -2.53 1.03 5.78
C HIS A 42 -1.78 -0.21 5.28
N TYR A 43 -0.88 -0.78 6.08
CA TYR A 43 0.01 -1.86 5.64
C TYR A 43 -0.16 -3.14 6.46
N GLN A 44 0.14 -4.26 5.81
CA GLN A 44 0.26 -5.58 6.43
C GLN A 44 1.63 -6.18 6.15
N ILE A 45 2.09 -7.03 7.08
CA ILE A 45 3.29 -7.83 6.90
C ILE A 45 3.00 -8.93 5.88
N GLU A 46 3.67 -8.89 4.75
CA GLU A 46 3.59 -9.92 3.73
C GLU A 46 4.87 -10.76 3.70
N SER A 47 4.69 -12.08 3.57
CA SER A 47 5.82 -12.95 3.20
C SER A 47 6.32 -12.59 1.79
N PRO A 48 7.65 -12.64 1.51
CA PRO A 48 8.21 -12.28 0.19
C PRO A 48 7.67 -13.03 -1.03
N SER A 49 6.98 -14.15 -0.80
CA SER A 49 6.26 -14.92 -1.82
C SER A 49 4.91 -14.30 -2.20
N SER A 50 4.20 -13.70 -1.24
CA SER A 50 2.88 -13.10 -1.46
C SER A 50 2.98 -11.75 -2.15
N ASN A 51 3.89 -10.88 -1.68
CA ASN A 51 4.07 -9.52 -2.20
C ASN A 51 4.50 -9.49 -3.67
N ARG A 52 5.24 -10.50 -4.14
CA ARG A 52 5.67 -10.59 -5.55
C ARG A 52 4.60 -11.14 -6.51
N SER A 53 3.45 -11.55 -6.00
CA SER A 53 2.42 -12.23 -6.80
C SER A 53 1.13 -11.44 -6.98
N HIS A 54 0.99 -10.24 -6.39
CA HIS A 54 -0.24 -9.43 -6.42
C HIS A 54 -1.51 -10.22 -6.02
N LEU A 55 -1.35 -11.29 -5.23
CA LEU A 55 -2.41 -12.30 -5.02
C LEU A 55 -3.63 -11.75 -4.24
N PHE A 56 -3.45 -10.62 -3.55
CA PHE A 56 -4.48 -9.93 -2.77
C PHE A 56 -4.90 -8.58 -3.33
N GLU A 57 -4.34 -8.16 -4.48
CA GLU A 57 -4.80 -6.95 -5.15
C GLU A 57 -6.03 -7.26 -6.00
N MET A 58 -7.10 -6.47 -5.85
CA MET A 58 -8.25 -6.59 -6.73
C MET A 58 -7.84 -6.25 -8.18
N PRO A 59 -8.25 -7.05 -9.17
CA PRO A 59 -7.97 -6.73 -10.57
C PRO A 59 -8.62 -5.38 -10.94
N ARG A 60 -7.92 -4.62 -11.77
CA ARG A 60 -8.39 -3.35 -12.36
C ARG A 60 -9.60 -3.54 -13.27
#